data_AF-A0A852VDG5-F1
#
_entry.id   AF-A0A852VDG5-F1
#
_cell.length_a   1.000
_cell.length_b   1.000
_cell.length_c   1.000
_cell.angle_alpha   90.00
_cell.angle_beta   90.00
_cell.angle_gamma   90.00
#
_symmetry.space_group_name_H-M   'P 1'
#
loop_
_entity.id
_entity.type
_entity.pdbx_description
1 polymer ?
#
loop_
_entity_poly.entity_id
_entity_poly.type
_entity_poly.pdbx_seq_one_letter_code
_entity_poly.pdbx_strand_id
1 'polypeptide(L)' 'MSSMQDSIKPAVIPPPVPPADDAPKELLPEDFYYEGPYLVFTAAYHLRRGYCCNSDCRHCPYK' A
#
# COMPACT_ATOMS: atom_id res chain seq x y z
N MET A 1 -2.83 12.57 42.75
CA MET A 1 -2.64 13.25 41.45
C MET A 1 -1.56 12.52 40.64
N SER A 2 -1.77 11.26 40.28
CA SER A 2 -0.90 10.51 39.37
C SER A 2 -1.74 9.43 38.69
N SER A 3 -1.34 9.07 37.48
CA SER A 3 -1.99 8.15 36.53
C SER A 3 -2.83 8.83 35.44
N MET A 4 -2.20 9.75 34.69
CA MET A 4 -2.57 10.04 33.30
C MET A 4 -1.78 9.12 32.36
N GLN A 5 -2.17 7.85 32.29
CA GLN A 5 -1.63 6.90 31.31
C GLN A 5 -2.79 6.19 30.60
N ASP A 6 -3.71 6.97 30.05
CA ASP A 6 -4.66 6.45 29.06
C ASP A 6 -4.00 6.49 27.68
N SER A 7 -3.23 5.44 27.43
CA SER A 7 -3.16 4.74 26.14
C SER A 7 -3.33 5.60 24.88
N ILE A 8 -2.30 6.38 24.57
CA ILE A 8 -2.03 6.78 23.19
C ILE A 8 -1.89 5.47 22.39
N LYS A 9 -2.93 5.13 21.64
CA LYS A 9 -2.91 3.99 20.72
C LYS A 9 -1.71 4.18 19.80
N PRO A 10 -0.76 3.22 19.74
CA PRO A 10 0.37 3.35 18.83
C PRO A 10 -0.20 3.53 17.43
N ALA A 11 0.22 4.63 16.79
CA ALA A 11 -0.05 4.88 15.40
C ALA A 11 0.32 3.62 14.61
N VAL A 12 -0.56 3.26 13.67
CA VAL A 12 -0.37 2.12 12.77
C VAL A 12 1.08 2.11 12.29
N ILE A 13 1.82 1.07 12.63
CA ILE A 13 3.14 0.84 12.03
C ILE A 13 2.83 0.42 10.59
N PRO A 14 3.12 1.22 9.55
CA PRO A 14 3.00 0.72 8.18
C PRO A 14 3.94 -0.49 8.05
N PRO A 15 3.52 -1.58 7.36
CA PRO A 15 4.38 -2.73 7.16
C PRO A 15 5.71 -2.31 6.49
N PRO A 16 6.81 -3.05 6.75
CA PRO A 16 8.11 -2.72 6.21
C PRO A 16 7.99 -2.59 4.68
N VAL A 17 8.37 -1.41 4.20
CA VAL A 17 8.68 -1.14 2.80
C VAL A 17 9.50 -2.34 2.26
N PRO A 18 9.21 -2.83 1.04
CA PRO A 18 9.97 -3.93 0.44
C PRO A 18 11.48 -3.61 0.49
N PRO A 19 12.34 -4.64 0.63
CA PRO A 19 13.77 -4.45 0.83
C PRO A 19 14.34 -3.49 -0.21
N ALA A 20 15.20 -2.60 0.27
CA ALA A 20 15.83 -1.49 -0.44
C ALA A 20 16.75 -1.94 -1.59
N ASP A 21 16.16 -2.53 -2.63
CA ASP A 21 16.73 -2.50 -3.97
C ASP A 21 16.17 -1.25 -4.64
N ASP A 22 16.86 -0.13 -4.38
CA ASP A 22 16.69 1.27 -4.84
C ASP A 22 16.69 1.45 -6.38
N ALA A 23 16.15 0.50 -7.13
CA ALA A 23 15.85 0.70 -8.54
C ALA A 23 14.42 1.28 -8.65
N PRO A 24 14.22 2.40 -9.36
CA PRO A 24 12.90 2.77 -9.84
C PRO A 24 12.39 1.59 -10.67
N LYS A 25 11.55 0.73 -10.08
CA LYS A 25 10.87 -0.31 -10.85
C LYS A 25 9.96 0.44 -11.80
N GLU A 26 10.37 0.53 -13.05
CA GLU A 26 9.58 1.07 -14.14
C GLU A 26 8.17 0.47 -14.03
N LEU A 27 7.16 1.33 -14.04
CA LEU A 27 5.78 0.87 -14.05
C LEU A 27 5.57 0.19 -15.40
N LEU A 28 5.36 -1.11 -15.36
CA LEU A 28 5.10 -1.88 -16.56
C LEU A 28 3.68 -1.56 -17.03
N PRO A 29 3.41 -1.58 -18.34
CA PRO A 29 2.05 -1.39 -18.85
C PRO A 29 1.05 -2.44 -18.35
N GLU A 30 1.51 -3.54 -17.75
CA GLU A 30 0.67 -4.57 -17.10
C GLU A 30 0.28 -4.23 -15.65
N ASP A 31 0.90 -3.22 -15.05
CA ASP A 31 0.68 -2.81 -13.66
C ASP A 31 -0.50 -1.86 -13.47
N PHE A 32 -0.87 -1.18 -14.54
CA PHE A 32 -1.97 -0.25 -14.54
C PHE A 32 -2.58 -0.20 -15.93
N TYR A 33 -3.86 0.11 -15.99
CA TYR A 33 -4.54 0.42 -17.23
C TYR A 33 -5.31 1.72 -17.07
N TYR A 34 -5.56 2.37 -18.20
CA TYR A 34 -6.43 3.53 -18.24
C TYR A 34 -7.85 3.07 -18.51
N GLU A 35 -8.75 3.39 -17.59
CA GLU A 35 -10.19 3.30 -17.80
C GLU A 35 -10.72 4.72 -18.03
N GLY A 36 -10.61 5.20 -19.27
CA GLY A 36 -10.94 6.58 -19.62
C GLY A 36 -9.98 7.58 -18.95
N PRO A 37 -10.47 8.56 -18.15
CA PRO A 37 -9.61 9.51 -17.45
C PRO A 37 -8.98 8.93 -16.16
N TYR A 38 -9.33 7.70 -15.77
CA TYR A 38 -8.89 7.10 -14.52
C TYR A 38 -7.74 6.14 -14.75
N LEU A 39 -6.70 6.25 -13.92
CA LEU A 39 -5.61 5.29 -13.83
C LEU A 39 -5.99 4.21 -12.80
N VAL A 40 -6.13 2.98 -13.27
CA VAL A 40 -6.51 1.84 -12.43
C VAL A 40 -5.33 0.91 -12.29
N PHE A 41 -4.88 0.69 -11.06
CA PHE A 41 -3.83 -0.27 -10.76
C PHE A 41 -4.36 -1.70 -10.76
N THR A 42 -3.57 -2.61 -11.31
CA THR A 42 -3.89 -4.04 -11.36
C THR A 42 -3.48 -4.75 -10.07
N ALA A 43 -3.98 -5.98 -9.88
CA ALA A 43 -3.55 -6.83 -8.79
C ALA A 43 -2.03 -7.12 -8.84
N ALA A 44 -1.43 -7.19 -10.04
CA ALA A 44 0.00 -7.39 -10.22
C ALA A 44 0.82 -6.25 -9.60
N TYR A 45 0.38 -5.00 -9.77
CA TYR A 45 0.98 -3.84 -9.11
C TYR A 45 0.91 -3.95 -7.59
N HIS A 46 -0.24 -4.37 -7.04
CA HIS A 46 -0.40 -4.56 -5.60
C HIS A 46 0.48 -5.69 -5.05
N LEU A 47 0.66 -6.78 -5.79
CA LEU A 47 1.56 -7.87 -5.42
C LEU A 47 3.03 -7.43 -5.44
N ARG A 48 3.46 -6.68 -6.47
CA ARG A 48 4.84 -6.15 -6.54
C ARG A 48 5.12 -5.09 -5.48
N ARG A 49 4.10 -4.32 -5.10
CA ARG A 49 4.16 -3.36 -3.99
C ARG A 49 4.41 -4.05 -2.65
N GLY A 50 3.92 -5.29 -2.48
CA GLY A 50 4.20 -6.12 -1.32
C GLY A 50 3.43 -5.74 -0.05
N TYR A 51 2.51 -4.77 -0.10
CA TYR A 51 1.70 -4.39 1.06
C TYR A 51 0.33 -3.83 0.68
N CYS A 52 -0.65 -4.01 1.58
CA CYS A 52 -1.98 -3.44 1.47
C CYS A 52 -1.93 -1.92 1.70
N CYS A 53 -2.50 -1.15 0.78
CA CYS A 53 -2.51 0.31 0.87
C CYS A 53 -3.67 0.88 1.70
N ASN A 54 -4.54 0.03 2.25
CA ASN A 54 -5.72 0.40 3.04
C ASN A 54 -6.64 1.44 2.37
N SER A 55 -6.64 1.49 1.02
CA SER A 55 -7.46 2.44 0.25
C SER A 55 -8.69 1.79 -0.38
N ASP A 56 -9.16 0.66 0.17
CA ASP A 56 -10.35 -0.06 -0.31
C ASP A 56 -10.36 -0.35 -1.83
N CYS A 57 -9.21 -0.77 -2.37
CA CYS A 57 -9.08 -1.11 -3.79
C CYS A 57 -9.95 -2.33 -4.15
N ARG A 58 -10.72 -2.24 -5.25
CA ARG A 58 -11.59 -3.31 -5.75
C ARG A 58 -10.87 -4.64 -6.01
N HIS A 59 -9.59 -4.58 -6.38
CA HIS A 59 -8.77 -5.73 -6.74
C HIS A 59 -7.64 -5.97 -5.73
N CYS A 60 -7.85 -5.60 -4.46
CA CYS A 60 -6.84 -5.78 -3.43
C CYS A 60 -6.58 -7.27 -3.19
N PRO A 61 -5.35 -7.78 -3.40
CA PRO A 61 -5.02 -9.18 -3.12
C PRO A 61 -4.85 -9.48 -1.62
N TYR A 62 -4.89 -8.44 -0.76
CA TYR A 62 -4.64 -8.54 0.69
C TYR A 62 -5.90 -8.32 1.55
N LYS A 63 -7.07 -8.07 0.94
CA LYS A 63 -8.35 -7.99 1.65
C LYS A 63 -9.09 -9.32 1.60
#